data_AF-F8D530-F1
#
_entry.id   AF-F8D530-F1
#
_cell.length_a   1.000
_cell.length_b   1.000
_cell.length_c   1.000
_cell.angle_alpha   90.00
_cell.angle_beta   90.00
_cell.angle_gamma   90.00
#
_symmetry.space_group_name_H-M   'P 1'
#
loop_
_entity.id
_entity.type
_entity.pdbx_description
1 polymer ?
#
loop_
_entity_poly.entity_id
_entity_poly.type
_entity_poly.pdbx_seq_one_letter_code
_entity_poly.pdbx_strand_id
1 'polypeptide(L)'
;MTLFELTGFQRDLLVVIAGLDQPSGQTIKENIEDDAGTDINHGRLYPNLDTLVNQGLVEKGQLDRRTNYYEITDDGEEALQERESWEREYIEGLVA
;
A
#
# COMPACT_ATOMS: atom_id res chain seq x y z
N MET A 1 -8.19 -2.26 13.08
CA MET A 1 -6.72 -2.32 13.25
C MET A 1 -6.20 -0.93 12.93
N THR A 2 -5.23 -0.37 13.65
CA THR A 2 -4.84 1.03 13.37
C THR A 2 -3.69 1.06 12.37
N LEU A 3 -3.72 1.94 11.35
CA LEU A 3 -2.59 2.11 10.41
C LEU A 3 -1.28 2.58 11.08
N PHE A 4 -1.31 2.92 12.37
CA PHE A 4 -0.12 3.20 13.17
C PHE A 4 0.74 1.95 13.43
N GLU A 5 0.16 0.75 13.32
CA GLU A 5 0.89 -0.51 13.44
C GLU A 5 1.66 -0.86 12.16
N LEU A 6 1.29 -0.24 11.03
CA LEU A 6 2.03 -0.35 9.78
C LEU A 6 3.30 0.52 9.79
N THR A 7 4.34 0.03 9.13
CA THR A 7 5.49 0.87 8.76
C THR A 7 5.09 1.92 7.72
N GLY A 8 5.88 2.99 7.58
CA GLY A 8 5.66 3.99 6.50
C GLY A 8 5.60 3.32 5.13
N PHE A 9 6.56 2.43 4.86
CA PHE A 9 6.63 1.71 3.58
C PHE A 9 5.39 0.84 3.29
N GLN A 10 4.78 0.24 4.32
CA GLN A 10 3.53 -0.52 4.17
C GLN A 10 2.34 0.38 3.86
N ARG A 11 2.27 1.57 4.46
CA ARG A 11 1.25 2.57 4.11
C ARG A 11 1.44 3.09 2.69
N ASP A 12 2.67 3.36 2.28
CA ASP A 12 2.98 3.79 0.90
C ASP A 12 2.54 2.73 -0.12
N LEU A 13 2.80 1.45 0.16
CA LEU A 13 2.31 0.33 -0.65
C LEU A 13 0.79 0.29 -0.74
N LEU A 14 0.09 0.48 0.38
CA LEU A 14 -1.38 0.53 0.42
C LEU A 14 -1.93 1.65 -0.48
N VAL A 15 -1.36 2.85 -0.40
CA VAL A 15 -1.76 4.00 -1.22
C VAL A 15 -1.55 3.71 -2.70
N VAL A 16 -0.41 3.13 -3.08
CA VAL A 16 -0.08 2.81 -4.47
C VAL A 16 -1.03 1.73 -5.01
N ILE A 17 -1.33 0.70 -4.22
CA ILE A 17 -2.28 -0.35 -4.62
C ILE A 17 -3.69 0.23 -4.79
N ALA A 18 -4.13 1.11 -3.89
CA ALA A 18 -5.44 1.75 -3.98
C ALA A 18 -5.63 2.59 -5.26
N GLY A 19 -4.54 3.13 -5.81
CA GLY A 19 -4.57 3.96 -7.01
C GLY A 19 -4.52 3.18 -8.33
N LEU A 20 -4.40 1.85 -8.30
CA LEU A 20 -4.16 1.01 -9.47
C LEU A 20 -5.19 -0.14 -9.55
N ASP A 21 -5.52 -0.55 -10.77
CA ASP A 21 -6.44 -1.68 -11.02
C ASP A 21 -5.66 -3.00 -11.08
N GLN A 22 -5.76 -3.80 -10.01
CA GLN A 22 -5.11 -5.12 -9.86
C GLN A 22 -3.63 -5.16 -10.29
N PRO A 23 -2.76 -4.25 -9.80
CA PRO A 23 -1.36 -4.21 -10.21
C PRO A 23 -0.60 -5.49 -9.86
N SER A 24 0.35 -5.85 -10.72
CA SER A 24 1.33 -6.88 -10.38
C SER A 24 2.33 -6.38 -9.34
N GLY A 25 2.99 -7.30 -8.62
CA GLY A 25 4.08 -6.92 -7.72
C GLY A 25 5.21 -6.13 -8.40
N GLN A 26 5.46 -6.39 -9.69
CA GLN A 26 6.43 -5.63 -10.49
C GLN A 26 5.93 -4.21 -10.77
N THR A 27 4.65 -4.05 -11.10
CA THR A 27 4.02 -2.74 -11.33
C THR A 27 4.06 -1.88 -10.06
N ILE A 28 3.77 -2.46 -8.90
CA ILE A 28 3.86 -1.76 -7.61
C ILE A 28 5.30 -1.31 -7.34
N LYS A 29 6.27 -2.19 -7.61
CA LYS A 29 7.70 -1.89 -7.46
C LYS A 29 8.09 -0.65 -8.28
N GLU A 30 7.76 -0.66 -9.56
CA GLU A 30 8.10 0.41 -10.50
C GLU A 30 7.52 1.76 -10.06
N ASN A 31 6.24 1.81 -9.67
CA ASN A 31 5.62 3.05 -9.20
C ASN A 31 6.32 3.62 -7.95
N ILE A 32 6.66 2.78 -6.96
CA ILE A 32 7.35 3.28 -5.77
C ILE A 32 8.80 3.66 -6.06
N GLU A 33 9.51 2.93 -6.91
CA GLU A 33 10.88 3.30 -7.29
C GLU A 33 10.92 4.64 -8.02
N ASP A 34 9.94 4.91 -8.88
CA ASP A 34 9.78 6.19 -9.58
C ASP A 34 9.53 7.33 -8.59
N ASP A 35 8.61 7.16 -7.64
CA ASP A 35 8.27 8.18 -6.64
C ASP A 35 9.38 8.39 -5.59
N ALA A 36 10.03 7.31 -5.15
CA ALA A 36 11.08 7.35 -4.13
C ALA A 36 12.47 7.70 -4.70
N GLY A 37 12.65 7.61 -6.02
CA GLY A 37 13.92 7.85 -6.71
C GLY A 37 15.03 6.86 -6.32
N THR A 38 14.67 5.65 -5.88
CA THR A 38 15.62 4.64 -5.41
C THR A 38 15.13 3.22 -5.64
N ASP A 39 16.06 2.32 -5.92
CA ASP A 39 15.75 0.91 -6.13
C ASP A 39 15.23 0.23 -4.86
N ILE A 40 14.14 -0.52 -5.00
CA ILE A 40 13.52 -1.32 -3.96
C ILE A 40 13.83 -2.79 -4.21
N ASN A 41 14.54 -3.39 -3.26
CA ASN A 41 14.84 -4.81 -3.37
C ASN A 41 13.58 -5.69 -3.17
N HIS A 42 13.56 -6.84 -3.85
CA HIS A 42 12.47 -7.82 -3.77
C HIS A 42 12.24 -8.32 -2.34
N GLY A 43 13.31 -8.52 -1.57
CA GLY A 43 13.26 -8.97 -0.17
C GLY A 43 12.65 -7.95 0.80
N ARG A 44 12.46 -6.71 0.37
CA ARG A 44 11.74 -5.67 1.10
C ARG A 44 10.31 -5.59 0.61
N LEU A 45 10.08 -5.62 -0.70
CA LEU A 45 8.75 -5.47 -1.27
C LEU A 45 7.80 -6.61 -0.84
N TYR A 46 8.16 -7.85 -1.15
CA TYR A 46 7.22 -8.96 -1.03
C TYR A 46 6.85 -9.33 0.42
N PRO A 47 7.77 -9.30 1.40
CA PRO A 47 7.37 -9.49 2.79
C PRO A 47 6.41 -8.40 3.30
N ASN A 48 6.50 -7.18 2.79
CA ASN A 48 5.55 -6.12 3.14
C ASN A 48 4.20 -6.33 2.46
N LEU A 49 4.16 -6.72 1.18
CA LEU A 49 2.92 -7.11 0.51
C LEU A 49 2.23 -8.29 1.23
N ASP A 50 2.97 -9.34 1.57
CA ASP A 50 2.42 -10.48 2.30
C ASP A 50 1.91 -10.07 3.70
N THR A 51 2.54 -9.08 4.35
CA THR A 51 2.02 -8.53 5.62
C THR A 51 0.66 -7.86 5.43
N LEU A 52 0.50 -7.03 4.40
CA LEU A 52 -0.77 -6.36 4.09
C LEU A 52 -1.88 -7.36 3.76
N VAL A 53 -1.53 -8.43 3.03
CA VAL A 53 -2.44 -9.55 2.73
C VAL A 53 -2.85 -10.30 3.99
N ASN A 54 -1.89 -10.63 4.86
CA ASN A 54 -2.17 -11.32 6.11
C ASN A 54 -3.03 -10.49 7.07
N GLN A 55 -2.96 -9.16 6.97
CA GLN A 55 -3.80 -8.25 7.74
C GLN A 55 -5.18 -8.01 7.13
N GLY A 56 -5.46 -8.56 5.94
CA GLY A 56 -6.74 -8.40 5.25
C GLY A 56 -6.94 -7.05 4.56
N LEU A 57 -5.90 -6.22 4.50
CA LEU A 57 -5.96 -4.86 3.89
C LEU A 57 -5.77 -4.90 2.37
N VAL A 58 -5.22 -6.00 1.86
CA VAL A 58 -4.96 -6.23 0.44
C VAL A 58 -5.34 -7.67 0.12
N GLU A 59 -6.08 -7.87 -0.96
CA GLU A 59 -6.29 -9.19 -1.55
C GLU A 59 -5.14 -9.52 -2.51
N LYS A 60 -4.74 -10.79 -2.55
CA LYS A 60 -3.77 -11.32 -3.50
C LYS A 60 -4.42 -12.40 -4.34
N GLY A 61 -4.48 -12.17 -5.65
CA GLY A 61 -4.93 -13.17 -6.62
C GLY A 61 -3.86 -13.48 -7.66
N GLN A 62 -4.20 -14.34 -8.63
CA GLN A 62 -3.31 -14.75 -9.71
C GLN A 62 -3.80 -14.18 -11.04
N LEU A 63 -2.95 -13.39 -11.71
CA LEU A 63 -3.16 -13.00 -13.11
C LEU A 63 -2.83 -14.16 -14.06
N ASP A 64 -1.73 -14.87 -13.74
CA ASP A 64 -1.27 -16.04 -14.47
C ASP A 64 -0.49 -17.00 -13.53
N ARG A 65 0.13 -18.05 -14.10
CA ARG A 65 0.88 -19.08 -13.34
C ARG A 65 2.06 -18.54 -12.52
N ARG A 66 2.56 -17.36 -12.82
CA ARG A 66 3.78 -16.75 -12.27
C ARG A 66 3.54 -15.35 -11.70
N THR A 67 2.48 -14.67 -12.12
CA THR A 67 2.19 -13.28 -11.77
C THR A 67 0.99 -13.21 -10.83
N ASN A 68 1.20 -12.67 -9.63
CA ASN A 68 0.11 -12.30 -8.72
C ASN A 68 -0.30 -10.85 -8.98
N TYR A 69 -1.60 -10.56 -8.82
CA TYR A 69 -2.08 -9.20 -8.61
C TYR A 69 -2.34 -8.93 -7.14
N TYR A 70 -2.41 -7.65 -6.81
CA TYR A 70 -2.77 -7.15 -5.49
C TYR A 70 -3.87 -6.11 -5.66
N GLU A 71 -4.89 -6.19 -4.84
CA GLU A 71 -6.06 -5.30 -4.89
C GLU A 71 -6.38 -4.83 -3.48
N ILE A 72 -6.76 -3.57 -3.31
CA ILE A 72 -7.16 -3.08 -1.99
C ILE A 72 -8.50 -3.70 -1.60
N THR A 73 -8.66 -4.03 -0.32
CA THR A 73 -9.94 -4.51 0.21
C THR A 73 -10.75 -3.34 0.78
N ASP A 74 -12.04 -3.55 1.04
CA ASP A 74 -12.88 -2.59 1.78
C ASP A 74 -12.23 -2.16 3.11
N ASP A 75 -11.66 -3.11 3.86
CA ASP A 75 -10.94 -2.85 5.12
C ASP A 75 -9.68 -2.00 4.88
N GLY A 76 -8.98 -2.21 3.77
CA GLY A 76 -7.83 -1.41 3.35
C GLY A 76 -8.21 0.04 3.01
N GLU A 77 -9.33 0.21 2.29
CA GLU A 77 -9.86 1.53 1.94
C GLU A 77 -10.30 2.31 3.18
N GLU A 78 -11.06 1.68 4.08
CA GLU A 78 -11.49 2.29 5.34
C GLU A 78 -10.28 2.72 6.17
N ALA A 79 -9.26 1.86 6.27
CA ALA A 79 -8.03 2.17 6.99
C ALA A 79 -7.33 3.42 6.40
N LEU A 80 -7.24 3.54 5.07
CA LEU A 80 -6.68 4.74 4.42
C LEU A 80 -7.52 6.00 4.70
N GLN A 81 -8.85 5.90 4.70
CA GLN A 81 -9.74 7.03 5.01
C GLN A 81 -9.60 7.50 6.46
N GLU A 82 -9.49 6.58 7.41
CA GLU A 82 -9.22 6.91 8.82
C GLU A 82 -7.88 7.66 8.96
N ARG A 83 -6.86 7.20 8.24
CA ARG A 83 -5.54 7.83 8.25
C ARG A 83 -5.55 9.22 7.63
N GLU A 84 -6.22 9.40 6.51
CA GLU A 84 -6.37 10.70 5.85
C GLU A 84 -7.10 11.69 6.76
N SER A 85 -8.17 11.24 7.41
CA SER A 85 -8.92 12.03 8.40
C SER A 85 -8.03 12.47 9.56
N TRP A 86 -7.23 11.54 10.10
CA TRP A 86 -6.27 11.85 11.16
C TRP A 86 -5.21 12.85 10.68
N GLU A 87 -4.59 12.66 9.51
CA GLU A 87 -3.57 13.59 8.98
C GLU A 87 -4.13 15.01 8.81
N ARG A 88 -5.37 15.11 8.30
CA ARG A 88 -6.05 16.38 8.09
C ARG A 88 -6.20 17.19 9.38
N GLU A 89 -6.55 16.55 10.50
CA GLU A 89 -6.70 17.22 11.81
C GLU A 89 -5.43 17.98 12.24
N TYR A 90 -4.24 17.45 11.91
CA TYR A 90 -2.96 18.07 12.28
C TYR A 90 -2.44 19.02 11.19
N ILE A 91 -2.70 18.73 9.92
CA ILE A 91 -2.21 19.54 8.79
C ILE A 91 -3.05 20.81 8.62
N GLU A 92 -4.35 20.80 8.92
CA GLU A 92 -5.19 22.02 8.83
C GLU A 92 -4.62 23.19 9.66
N GLY A 93 -3.94 22.90 10.78
CA GLY A 93 -3.24 23.91 11.57
C GLY A 93 -1.93 24.44 10.96
N LEU A 94 -1.39 23.79 9.93
CA LEU A 94 -0.15 24.19 9.24
C LEU A 94 -0.40 25.12 8.03
N VAL A 95 -1.62 25.14 7.49
CA VAL A 95 -1.99 25.90 6.27
C VAL A 95 -2.73 27.21 6.62
N ALA A 96 -2.75 27.60 7.90
CA ALA A 96 -3.38 28.83 8.40
C ALA A 96 -2.44 30.05 8.43
#